data_AF-A0A653IST8-F1
#
_entry.id   AF-A0A653IST8-F1
#
_cell.length_a   1.000
_cell.length_b   1.000
_cell.length_c   1.000
_cell.angle_alpha   90.00
_cell.angle_beta   90.00
_cell.angle_gamma   90.00
#
_symmetry.space_group_name_H-M   'P 1'
#
loop_
_entity.id
_entity.type
_entity.pdbx_description
1 polymer ?
#
loop_
_entity_poly.entity_id
_entity_poly.type
_entity_poly.pdbx_seq_one_letter_code
_entity_poly.pdbx_strand_id
1 'polypeptide(L)' 'MISARFSNETDQGIQLMVEPWGAIELIPAGAKSAIHYDPPVNREDSSFAEYHIGMIRFWVGGDGYELEINGVSIPT' A
#
# COMPACT_ATOMS: atom_id res chain seq x y z
N MET A 1 12.70 8.35 -0.95
CA MET A 1 11.55 7.84 -0.17
C MET A 1 10.29 8.68 -0.38
N ILE A 2 9.26 8.06 -0.94
CA ILE A 2 7.87 8.53 -1.03
C ILE A 2 7.06 7.87 0.09
N SER A 3 6.07 8.59 0.62
CA SER A 3 5.11 8.06 1.60
C SER A 3 3.68 8.28 1.11
N ALA A 4 2.98 7.20 0.80
CA ALA A 4 1.55 7.22 0.45
C ALA A 4 0.72 6.86 1.69
N ARG A 5 -0.23 7.72 2.07
CA ARG A 5 -1.10 7.51 3.23
C ARG A 5 -2.54 7.35 2.80
N PHE A 6 -3.25 6.42 3.42
CA PHE A 6 -4.67 6.21 3.18
C PHE A 6 -5.35 5.67 4.45
N SER A 7 -6.68 5.75 4.47
CA SER A 7 -7.50 5.17 5.53
C SER A 7 -8.60 4.29 4.93
N ASN A 8 -8.89 3.17 5.60
CA ASN A 8 -10.03 2.34 5.26
C ASN A 8 -11.28 2.87 5.98
N GLU A 9 -12.03 3.76 5.32
CA GLU A 9 -13.27 4.34 5.85
C GLU A 9 -14.50 3.42 5.62
N THR A 10 -14.30 2.18 5.19
CA THR A 10 -15.38 1.20 5.07
C THR A 10 -15.65 0.51 6.40
N ASP A 11 -16.80 -0.17 6.49
CA ASP A 11 -17.22 -0.97 7.64
C ASP A 11 -16.62 -2.39 7.65
N GLN A 12 -15.79 -2.72 6.66
CA GLN A 12 -15.17 -4.03 6.49
C GLN A 12 -13.66 -3.93 6.25
N GLY A 13 -12.94 -5.02 6.46
CA GLY A 13 -11.53 -5.09 6.07
C GLY A 13 -11.39 -5.09 4.56
N ILE A 14 -10.36 -4.40 4.05
CA ILE A 14 -9.99 -4.41 2.62
C ILE A 14 -8.63 -5.05 2.46
N GLN A 15 -8.43 -5.78 1.36
CA GLN A 15 -7.13 -6.34 1.02
C GLN A 15 -6.27 -5.25 0.36
N LEU A 16 -4.99 -5.19 0.69
CA LEU A 16 -3.99 -4.39 0.01
C LEU A 16 -2.99 -5.35 -0.64
N MET A 17 -2.81 -5.23 -1.95
CA MET A 17 -1.73 -5.91 -2.66
C MET A 17 -0.71 -4.87 -3.13
N VAL A 18 0.56 -5.08 -2.81
CA VAL A 18 1.64 -4.22 -3.27
C VAL A 18 2.37 -4.89 -4.44
N GLU A 19 2.35 -4.26 -5.61
CA GLU A 19 3.04 -4.74 -6.82
C GLU A 19 4.43 -4.11 -6.95
N PRO A 20 5.43 -4.84 -7.50
CA PRO A 20 5.33 -6.19 -8.09
C PRO A 20 5.46 -7.38 -7.12
N TRP A 21 5.62 -7.17 -5.81
CA TRP A 21 5.89 -8.26 -4.84
C TRP A 21 4.71 -9.23 -4.68
N GLY A 22 3.47 -8.75 -4.85
CA GLY A 22 2.27 -9.59 -4.79
C GLY A 22 1.89 -10.07 -3.38
N ALA A 23 2.54 -9.54 -2.34
CA ALA A 23 2.13 -9.75 -0.96
C ALA A 23 0.77 -9.06 -0.72
N ILE A 24 -0.12 -9.76 -0.01
CA ILE A 24 -1.48 -9.30 0.29
C ILE A 24 -1.63 -9.14 1.79
N GLU A 25 -1.96 -7.92 2.20
CA GLU A 25 -2.18 -7.56 3.59
C GLU A 25 -3.63 -7.13 3.83
N LEU A 26 -4.18 -7.49 5.00
CA LEU A 26 -5.52 -7.04 5.39
C LEU A 26 -5.43 -5.69 6.09
N ILE A 27 -6.11 -4.69 5.54
CA ILE A 27 -6.30 -3.38 6.17
C ILE A 27 -7.64 -3.40 6.91
N PRO A 28 -7.66 -3.41 8.26
CA PRO A 28 -8.90 -3.45 9.03
C PRO A 28 -9.80 -2.23 8.77
N ALA A 29 -11.10 -2.37 9.02
CA ALA A 29 -12.03 -1.24 9.01
C ALA A 29 -11.57 -0.14 9.99
N GLY A 30 -11.62 1.11 9.54
CA GLY A 30 -11.17 2.28 10.30
C GLY A 30 -9.65 2.43 10.45
N ALA A 31 -8.85 1.53 9.88
CA ALA A 31 -7.40 1.60 10.01
C ALA A 31 -6.80 2.73 9.17
N LYS A 32 -5.74 3.34 9.70
CA LYS A 32 -4.89 4.30 8.97
C LYS A 32 -3.61 3.58 8.55
N SER A 33 -3.23 3.73 7.29
CA SER A 33 -2.09 3.02 6.72
C SER A 33 -1.15 3.96 5.99
N ALA A 34 0.13 3.58 5.98
CA ALA A 34 1.16 4.25 5.22
C ALA A 34 2.02 3.22 4.49
N ILE A 35 2.31 3.47 3.21
CA ILE A 35 3.27 2.70 2.42
C ILE A 35 4.45 3.63 2.15
N HIS A 36 5.65 3.17 2.50
CA HIS A 36 6.92 3.87 2.25
C HIS A 36 7.70 3.09 1.19
N TYR A 37 8.19 3.77 0.16
CA TYR A 37 8.95 3.14 -0.91
C TYR A 37 9.88 4.15 -1.57
N ASP A 38 10.91 3.67 -2.25
CA ASP A 38 11.79 4.56 -3.01
C ASP A 38 11.24 4.87 -4.40
N PRO A 39 11.31 6.13 -4.86
CA PRO A 39 10.86 6.48 -6.19
C PRO A 39 11.67 5.70 -7.23
N PRO A 40 11.02 5.20 -8.30
CA PRO A 40 11.74 4.52 -9.38
C PRO A 40 12.71 5.49 -10.05
N VAL A 41 13.95 5.04 -10.28
CA VAL A 41 15.03 5.87 -10.85
C VAL A 41 14.83 6.13 -12.35
N ASN A 42 14.05 5.27 -13.04
CA ASN A 42 13.91 5.27 -14.49
C ASN A 42 12.47 5.56 -14.97
N ARG A 43 11.60 6.11 -14.12
CA ARG A 43 10.22 6.41 -14.47
C ARG A 43 9.70 7.60 -13.66
N GLU A 44 9.35 8.70 -14.33
CA GLU A 44 8.90 9.95 -13.67
C GLU A 44 7.52 9.82 -13.01
N ASP A 45 6.66 8.96 -13.55
CA ASP A 45 5.36 8.65 -12.97
C ASP A 45 5.30 7.17 -12.65
N SER A 46 5.09 6.77 -11.40
CA SER A 46 4.43 5.48 -11.16
C SER A 46 4.24 5.21 -9.68
N SER A 47 3.20 5.77 -9.09
CA SER A 47 2.41 4.95 -8.19
C SER A 47 0.97 5.15 -8.58
N PHE A 48 0.25 4.06 -8.74
CA PHE A 48 -1.17 4.09 -8.95
C PHE A 48 -1.82 3.12 -7.96
N ALA A 49 -2.98 3.52 -7.45
CA ALA A 49 -3.79 2.73 -6.57
C ALA A 49 -5.13 2.47 -7.26
N GLU A 50 -5.47 1.20 -7.46
CA GLU A 50 -6.75 0.79 -8.02
C GLU A 50 -7.55 0.03 -6.96
N TYR A 51 -8.81 0.42 -6.78
CA TYR A 51 -9.74 -0.34 -5.94
C TYR A 51 -10.59 -1.26 -6.81
N HIS A 52 -10.53 -2.56 -6.53
CA HIS A 52 -11.30 -3.59 -7.21
C HIS A 52 -11.89 -4.57 -6.17
N ILE A 53 -13.22 -4.52 -5.99
CA ILE A 53 -14.01 -5.51 -5.22
C ILE A 53 -13.36 -5.87 -3.86
N GLY A 54 -13.19 -4.87 -2.98
CA GLY A 54 -12.63 -5.09 -1.64
C GLY A 54 -11.10 -5.20 -1.58
N MET A 55 -10.41 -4.98 -2.70
CA MET A 55 -8.95 -4.98 -2.78
C MET A 55 -8.44 -3.65 -3.34
N ILE A 56 -7.42 -3.08 -2.71
CA ILE A 56 -6.56 -2.04 -3.27
C ILE A 56 -5.33 -2.73 -3.87
N ARG A 57 -5.07 -2.47 -5.16
CA ARG A 57 -3.79 -2.79 -5.79
C ARG A 57 -2.96 -1.52 -5.84
N PHE A 58 -1.83 -1.55 -5.18
CA PHE A 58 -0.93 -0.41 -5.11
C PHE A 58 0.38 -0.78 -5.78
N TRP A 59 0.68 -0.13 -6.89
CA TRP A 59 1.98 -0.30 -7.53
C TRP A 59 2.98 0.68 -6.90
N VAL A 60 4.10 0.15 -6.42
CA VAL A 60 5.25 0.96 -6.00
C VAL A 60 6.49 0.59 -6.81
N GLY A 61 7.26 1.61 -7.19
CA GLY A 61 8.56 1.42 -7.82
C GLY A 61 9.65 1.19 -6.77
N GLY A 62 10.83 0.76 -7.21
CA GLY A 62 12.01 0.61 -6.36
C GLY A 62 12.35 -0.85 -6.00
N ASP A 63 13.24 -1.01 -5.03
CA ASP A 63 13.80 -2.30 -4.59
C ASP A 63 13.08 -2.91 -3.37
N GLY A 64 12.14 -2.17 -2.77
CA GLY A 64 11.37 -2.61 -1.61
C GLY A 64 10.32 -1.59 -1.17
N TYR A 65 9.52 -1.98 -0.19
CA TYR A 65 8.55 -1.12 0.47
C TYR A 65 8.45 -1.45 1.96
N GLU A 66 7.96 -0.52 2.75
CA GLU A 66 7.55 -0.74 4.14
C GLU A 66 6.06 -0.40 4.25
N LEU A 67 5.33 -1.22 5.02
CA LEU A 67 3.91 -1.00 5.29
C LEU A 67 3.69 -0.78 6.78
N GLU A 68 2.94 0.26 7.11
CA GLU A 68 2.42 0.50 8.45
C GLU A 68 0.90 0.45 8.46
N ILE A 69 0.34 -0.22 9.47
CA ILE A 69 -1.10 -0.22 9.75
C ILE A 69 -1.29 0.20 11.20
N ASN A 70 -2.02 1.30 11.42
CA ASN A 70 -2.21 1.93 12.74
C ASN A 70 -0.90 2.20 13.49
N GLY A 71 0.17 2.54 12.76
CA GLY A 71 1.49 2.80 13.30
C GLY A 71 2.28 1.54 13.69
N VAL A 72 1.80 0.34 13.32
CA VAL A 72 2.53 -0.92 13.47
C VAL A 72 3.12 -1.31 12.12
N SER A 73 4.44 -1.49 12.07
CA SER A 73 5.13 -1.98 10.88
C SER A 73 4.76 -3.44 10.62
N ILE A 74 4.36 -3.72 9.39
CA ILE A 74 4.02 -5.05 8.90
C ILE A 74 5.24 -5.61 8.18
N PRO A 75 5.67 -6.85 8.47
CA PRO A 75 6.72 -7.51 7.70
C PRO A 75 6.32 -7.62 6.22
N THR A 76 7.21 -7.23 5.32
CA THR A 76 6.99 -7.19 3.86
C THR A 76 7.90 -8.15 3.11
#